data_AF-A0A3N5FCY8-F1
#
_entry.id   AF-A0A3N5FCY8-F1
#
_cell.length_a   1.000
_cell.length_b   1.000
_cell.length_c   1.000
_cell.angle_alpha   90.00
_cell.angle_beta   90.00
_cell.angle_gamma   90.00
#
_symmetry.space_group_name_H-M   'P 1'
#
loop_
_entity.id
_entity.type
_entity.pdbx_description
1 polymer ?
#
loop_
_entity_poly.entity_id
_entity_poly.type
_entity_poly.pdbx_seq_one_letter_code
_entity_poly.pdbx_strand_id
1 'polypeptide(L)'
;MNEQEVGVTERLRRLTDEQSKSRLRLEIMAAIEDRGGATRIWISAIGSGENHVFSGKPLQQVADTWNLTPEDAAIRLIRKEKDSVSAVFFSISEDDMRAILQSNHVAVCSDGFALSALIHKAEATHPRSYGTFPRVLGRFVRYESTLSLSKAVYIK
;
A
#
# COMPACT_ATOMS: atom_id res chain seq x y z
N MET A 1 26.05 -4.32 7.41
CA MET A 1 24.67 -4.66 7.02
C MET A 1 23.77 -3.74 7.79
N ASN A 2 23.03 -2.88 7.10
CA ASN A 2 22.08 -1.92 7.70
C ASN A 2 20.90 -2.70 8.34
N GLU A 3 20.28 -2.18 9.42
CA GLU A 3 19.06 -2.74 10.04
C GLU A 3 17.96 -3.09 9.02
N GLN A 4 17.80 -2.29 7.96
CA GLN A 4 16.86 -2.57 6.88
C GLN A 4 17.23 -3.82 6.07
N GLU A 5 18.52 -4.04 5.78
CA GLU A 5 19.01 -5.23 5.07
C GLU A 5 18.89 -6.49 5.94
N VAL A 6 19.13 -6.35 7.25
CA VAL A 6 18.92 -7.43 8.24
C VAL A 6 17.44 -7.83 8.25
N GLY A 7 16.52 -6.85 8.24
CA GLY A 7 15.08 -7.09 8.21
C GLY A 7 14.59 -7.80 6.95
N VAL A 8 15.07 -7.38 5.76
CA VAL A 8 14.73 -8.03 4.47
C VAL A 8 15.21 -9.47 4.45
N THR A 9 16.48 -9.71 4.84
CA THR A 9 17.08 -11.05 4.83
C THR A 9 16.32 -12.00 5.75
N GLU A 10 15.95 -11.52 6.93
CA GLU A 10 15.19 -12.30 7.90
C GLU A 10 13.76 -12.60 7.42
N ARG A 11 13.07 -11.63 6.78
CA ARG A 11 11.75 -11.89 6.15
C ARG A 11 11.83 -12.93 5.05
N LEU A 12 12.81 -12.83 4.16
CA LEU A 12 13.02 -13.80 3.09
C LEU A 12 13.36 -15.19 3.65
N ARG A 13 14.14 -15.27 4.73
CA ARG A 13 14.44 -16.54 5.41
C ARG A 13 13.16 -17.22 5.92
N ARG A 14 12.27 -16.49 6.60
CA ARG A 14 11.00 -17.04 7.11
C ARG A 14 10.08 -17.54 5.99
N LEU A 15 10.14 -16.93 4.81
CA LEU A 15 9.40 -17.37 3.62
C LEU A 15 9.95 -18.68 3.01
N THR A 16 11.16 -19.10 3.39
CA THR A 16 11.81 -20.34 2.90
C THR A 16 11.82 -21.48 3.92
N ASP A 17 11.59 -21.19 5.20
CA ASP A 17 11.55 -22.18 6.26
C ASP A 17 10.21 -22.93 6.27
N GLU A 18 10.22 -24.25 6.06
CA GLU A 18 9.00 -25.06 5.89
C GLU A 18 8.10 -25.07 7.14
N GLN A 19 8.68 -24.96 8.35
CA GLN A 19 7.92 -24.90 9.59
C GLN A 19 7.22 -23.54 9.76
N SER A 20 7.91 -22.45 9.43
CA SER A 20 7.36 -21.08 9.46
C SER A 20 6.34 -20.84 8.35
N LYS A 21 6.49 -21.49 7.19
CA LYS A 21 5.68 -21.29 6.00
C LYS A 21 4.19 -21.57 6.21
N SER A 22 3.83 -22.62 6.95
CA SER A 22 2.43 -22.97 7.20
C SER A 22 1.73 -21.92 8.07
N ARG A 23 2.39 -21.47 9.14
CA ARG A 23 1.88 -20.41 10.01
C ARG A 23 1.81 -19.07 9.28
N LEU A 24 2.88 -18.71 8.58
CA LEU A 24 2.97 -17.46 7.83
C LEU A 24 1.91 -17.39 6.72
N ARG A 25 1.62 -18.51 6.06
CA ARG A 25 0.53 -18.59 5.08
C ARG A 25 -0.82 -18.25 5.70
N LEU A 26 -1.13 -18.79 6.89
CA LEU A 26 -2.36 -18.46 7.61
C LEU A 26 -2.41 -16.98 8.02
N GLU A 27 -1.30 -16.42 8.50
CA GLU A 27 -1.20 -15.00 8.85
C GLU A 27 -1.40 -14.10 7.63
N ILE A 28 -0.83 -14.45 6.48
CA ILE A 28 -1.02 -13.71 5.22
C ILE A 28 -2.47 -13.83 4.75
N MET A 29 -3.06 -15.01 4.80
CA MET A 29 -4.46 -15.22 4.43
C MET A 29 -5.39 -14.35 5.29
N ALA A 30 -5.22 -14.36 6.61
CA ALA A 30 -6.00 -13.50 7.52
C ALA A 30 -5.77 -12.00 7.23
N ALA A 31 -4.52 -11.60 6.99
CA ALA A 31 -4.18 -10.22 6.64
C ALA A 31 -4.80 -9.76 5.30
N ILE A 32 -4.99 -10.66 4.34
CA ILE A 32 -5.68 -10.38 3.08
C ILE A 32 -7.18 -10.17 3.32
N GLU A 33 -7.80 -11.03 4.12
CA GLU A 33 -9.21 -10.91 4.48
C GLU A 33 -9.51 -9.64 5.28
N ASP A 34 -8.67 -9.30 6.26
CA ASP A 34 -8.79 -8.06 7.05
C ASP A 34 -8.72 -6.78 6.18
N ARG A 35 -8.08 -6.86 5.01
CA ARG A 35 -8.00 -5.77 4.03
C ARG A 35 -9.19 -5.75 3.06
N GLY A 36 -10.15 -6.65 3.23
CA GLY A 36 -11.31 -6.83 2.38
C GLY A 36 -11.05 -7.65 1.12
N GLY A 37 -10.06 -8.55 1.16
CA GLY A 37 -9.76 -9.52 0.11
C GLY A 37 -8.72 -9.08 -0.91
N ALA A 38 -8.24 -10.03 -1.72
CA ALA A 38 -7.13 -9.83 -2.65
C ALA A 38 -7.41 -8.85 -3.80
N THR A 39 -8.68 -8.56 -4.08
CA THR A 39 -9.10 -7.55 -5.09
C THR A 39 -8.88 -6.11 -4.59
N ARG A 40 -8.77 -5.91 -3.27
CA ARG A 40 -8.54 -4.59 -2.63
C ARG A 40 -7.06 -4.32 -2.36
N ILE A 41 -6.17 -5.24 -2.70
CA ILE A 41 -4.72 -5.11 -2.55
C ILE A 41 -4.11 -4.92 -3.92
N TRP A 42 -3.58 -3.73 -4.20
CA TRP A 42 -3.03 -3.39 -5.52
C TRP A 42 -1.53 -3.30 -5.48
N ILE A 43 -0.83 -3.95 -6.40
CA ILE A 43 0.63 -3.87 -6.48
C ILE A 43 1.00 -2.51 -7.08
N SER A 44 1.77 -1.70 -6.35
CA SER A 44 2.09 -0.32 -6.75
C SER A 44 3.47 -0.21 -7.39
N ALA A 45 4.48 -0.84 -6.80
CA ALA A 45 5.86 -0.79 -7.27
C ALA A 45 6.52 -2.17 -7.11
N ILE A 46 7.42 -2.48 -8.04
CA ILE A 46 8.17 -3.73 -8.12
C ILE A 46 9.61 -3.36 -8.45
N GLY A 47 10.58 -3.93 -7.73
CA GLY A 47 12.00 -3.59 -7.87
C GLY A 47 12.67 -4.19 -9.10
N SER A 48 12.21 -5.33 -9.61
CA SER A 48 12.80 -5.97 -10.78
C SER A 48 11.97 -5.84 -12.07
N GLY A 49 12.68 -5.88 -13.20
CA GLY A 49 12.14 -5.89 -14.56
C GLY A 49 11.11 -6.98 -14.85
N GLU A 50 11.27 -8.17 -14.27
CA GLU A 50 10.60 -9.40 -14.70
C GLU A 50 9.09 -9.37 -14.44
N ASN A 51 8.68 -8.81 -13.31
CA ASN A 51 7.29 -8.85 -12.85
C ASN A 51 6.56 -7.49 -12.95
N HIS A 52 7.16 -6.49 -13.60
CA HIS A 52 6.56 -5.14 -13.77
C HIS A 52 5.15 -5.15 -14.38
N VAL A 53 4.78 -6.20 -15.14
CA VAL A 53 3.43 -6.39 -15.68
C VAL A 53 2.34 -6.41 -14.60
N PHE A 54 2.69 -6.73 -13.35
CA PHE A 54 1.77 -6.73 -12.23
C PHE A 54 1.64 -5.36 -11.55
N SER A 55 2.49 -4.37 -11.87
CA SER A 55 2.30 -3.01 -11.35
C SER A 55 0.96 -2.44 -11.85
N GLY A 56 0.19 -1.86 -10.92
CA GLY A 56 -1.16 -1.36 -11.18
C GLY A 56 -2.23 -2.46 -11.28
N LYS A 57 -1.93 -3.70 -10.87
CA LYS A 57 -2.88 -4.82 -10.85
C LYS A 57 -3.22 -5.23 -9.41
N PRO A 58 -4.46 -5.66 -9.14
CA PRO A 58 -4.81 -6.29 -7.86
C PRO A 58 -4.06 -7.62 -7.68
N LEU A 59 -3.77 -7.98 -6.43
CA LEU A 59 -3.14 -9.24 -6.03
C LEU A 59 -3.92 -10.44 -6.60
N GLN A 60 -5.25 -10.35 -6.66
CA GLN A 60 -6.08 -11.39 -7.28
C GLN A 60 -5.66 -11.68 -8.73
N GLN A 61 -5.37 -10.66 -9.54
CA GLN A 61 -4.94 -10.89 -10.92
C GLN A 61 -3.56 -11.53 -11.02
N VAL A 62 -2.67 -11.26 -10.06
CA VAL A 62 -1.37 -11.95 -9.97
C VAL A 62 -1.60 -13.44 -9.66
N ALA A 63 -2.50 -13.73 -8.71
CA ALA A 63 -2.87 -15.08 -8.32
C ALA A 63 -3.49 -15.86 -9.49
N ASP A 64 -4.43 -15.25 -10.21
CA ASP A 64 -5.08 -15.83 -11.39
C ASP A 64 -4.05 -16.11 -12.49
N THR A 65 -3.13 -15.18 -12.76
CA THR A 65 -2.07 -15.33 -13.78
C THR A 65 -1.15 -16.50 -13.48
N TRP A 66 -0.89 -16.78 -12.21
CA TRP A 66 -0.01 -17.87 -11.79
C TRP A 66 -0.75 -19.15 -11.43
N ASN A 67 -2.09 -19.17 -11.51
CA ASN A 67 -2.95 -20.25 -11.04
C ASN A 67 -2.62 -20.66 -9.59
N LEU A 68 -2.50 -19.66 -8.72
CA LEU A 68 -2.20 -19.80 -7.29
C LEU A 68 -3.31 -19.19 -6.45
N THR A 69 -3.32 -19.50 -5.15
CA THR A 69 -4.12 -18.74 -4.20
C THR A 69 -3.48 -17.37 -3.95
N PRO A 70 -4.23 -16.34 -3.51
CA PRO A 70 -3.69 -15.00 -3.27
C PRO A 70 -2.50 -14.95 -2.31
N GLU A 71 -2.52 -15.74 -1.24
CA GLU A 71 -1.42 -15.80 -0.28
C GLU A 71 -0.17 -16.46 -0.87
N ASP A 72 -0.32 -17.49 -1.70
CA ASP A 72 0.81 -18.12 -2.40
C ASP A 72 1.39 -17.19 -3.48
N ALA A 73 0.53 -16.45 -4.18
CA ALA A 73 0.95 -15.44 -5.14
C ALA A 73 1.73 -14.30 -4.46
N ALA A 74 1.25 -13.80 -3.31
CA ALA A 74 1.95 -12.79 -2.53
C ALA A 74 3.33 -13.29 -2.08
N ILE A 75 3.42 -14.48 -1.49
CA ILE A 75 4.68 -15.12 -1.08
C ILE A 75 5.63 -15.26 -2.27
N ARG A 76 5.14 -15.78 -3.40
CA ARG A 76 5.94 -15.98 -4.61
C ARG A 76 6.46 -14.66 -5.16
N LEU A 77 5.63 -13.62 -5.22
CA LEU A 77 6.01 -12.31 -5.72
C LEU A 77 7.07 -11.66 -4.83
N ILE A 78 6.87 -11.65 -3.51
CA ILE A 78 7.85 -11.12 -2.54
C ILE A 78 9.20 -11.85 -2.68
N ARG A 79 9.18 -13.18 -2.84
CA ARG A 79 10.41 -13.96 -3.03
C ARG A 79 11.12 -13.65 -4.34
N LYS A 80 10.38 -13.63 -5.47
CA LYS A 80 10.96 -13.32 -6.78
C LYS A 80 11.59 -11.93 -6.82
N GLU A 81 10.96 -10.97 -6.15
CA GLU A 81 11.37 -9.58 -6.10
C GLU A 81 12.30 -9.25 -4.93
N LYS A 82 12.74 -10.26 -4.16
CA LYS A 82 13.63 -10.08 -3.00
C LYS A 82 13.12 -9.01 -2.03
N ASP A 83 11.83 -9.06 -1.70
CA ASP A 83 11.12 -8.12 -0.82
C ASP A 83 10.99 -6.69 -1.37
N SER A 84 11.31 -6.48 -2.66
CA SER A 84 11.15 -5.20 -3.35
C SER A 84 9.77 -5.10 -4.02
N VAL A 85 8.70 -5.21 -3.21
CA VAL A 85 7.31 -5.10 -3.67
C VAL A 85 6.57 -4.14 -2.76
N SER A 86 5.84 -3.20 -3.34
CA SER A 86 4.94 -2.30 -2.62
C SER A 86 3.50 -2.50 -3.06
N ALA A 87 2.56 -2.25 -2.15
CA ALA A 87 1.14 -2.36 -2.42
C ALA A 87 0.33 -1.21 -1.81
N VAL A 88 -0.82 -0.93 -2.43
CA VAL A 88 -1.86 -0.01 -1.96
C VAL A 88 -3.06 -0.84 -1.49
N PHE A 89 -3.51 -0.61 -0.26
CA PHE A 89 -4.63 -1.30 0.33
C PHE A 89 -5.88 -0.40 0.32
N PHE A 90 -6.91 -0.79 -0.42
CA PHE A 90 -8.17 -0.07 -0.50
C PHE A 90 -9.11 -0.48 0.64
N SER A 91 -8.64 -0.43 1.89
CA SER A 91 -9.33 -1.00 3.06
C SER A 91 -9.95 0.04 4.01
N ILE A 92 -9.96 1.32 3.63
CA ILE A 92 -10.46 2.41 4.47
C ILE A 92 -11.77 2.97 3.89
N SER A 93 -12.76 3.19 4.75
CA SER A 93 -14.01 3.87 4.39
C SER A 93 -13.79 5.36 4.20
N GLU A 94 -14.40 5.95 3.17
CA GLU A 94 -14.34 7.39 2.98
C GLU A 94 -15.11 8.15 4.08
N ASP A 95 -16.16 7.54 4.65
CA ASP A 95 -16.93 8.14 5.74
C ASP A 95 -16.13 8.22 7.03
N ASP A 96 -15.40 7.15 7.37
CA ASP A 96 -14.48 7.17 8.51
C ASP A 96 -13.40 8.23 8.31
N MET A 97 -12.90 8.37 7.08
CA MET A 97 -11.90 9.37 6.77
C MET A 97 -12.45 10.80 6.94
N ARG A 98 -13.68 11.08 6.50
CA ARG A 98 -14.36 12.37 6.77
C ARG A 98 -14.50 12.63 8.26
N ALA A 99 -14.94 11.64 9.03
CA ALA A 99 -15.11 11.76 10.48
C ALA A 99 -13.78 12.04 11.19
N ILE A 100 -12.71 11.31 10.83
CA ILE A 100 -11.37 11.49 11.40
C ILE A 100 -10.84 12.89 11.09
N LEU A 101 -10.94 13.35 9.83
CA LEU A 101 -10.48 14.67 9.41
C LEU A 101 -11.15 15.82 10.15
N GLN A 102 -12.38 15.64 10.64
CA GLN A 102 -13.10 16.63 11.45
C GLN A 102 -12.63 16.69 12.91
N SER A 103 -11.78 15.78 13.37
CA SER A 103 -11.24 15.84 14.73
C SER A 103 -10.27 17.03 14.92
N ASN A 104 -10.27 17.65 16.10
CA ASN A 104 -9.29 18.68 16.47
C ASN A 104 -7.93 18.10 16.92
N HIS A 105 -7.82 16.77 16.95
CA HIS A 105 -6.64 16.04 17.42
C HIS A 105 -5.79 15.47 16.27
N VAL A 106 -6.19 15.67 15.01
CA VAL A 106 -5.49 15.12 13.84
C VAL A 106 -4.82 16.22 13.03
N ALA A 107 -3.70 15.88 12.41
CA ALA A 107 -3.03 16.70 11.41
C ALA A 107 -3.01 15.96 10.07
N VAL A 108 -3.04 16.72 8.97
CA VAL A 108 -2.90 16.16 7.63
C VAL A 108 -1.44 15.85 7.36
N CYS A 109 -1.15 14.59 7.06
CA CYS A 109 0.16 14.11 6.62
C CYS A 109 -0.01 13.34 5.31
N SER A 110 0.92 13.49 4.37
CA SER A 110 0.84 12.77 3.08
C SER A 110 1.04 11.27 3.22
N ASP A 111 1.85 10.84 4.19
CA ASP A 111 2.39 9.47 4.25
C ASP A 111 2.93 9.00 2.87
N GLY A 112 3.41 9.99 2.10
CA GLY A 112 3.88 9.82 0.75
C GLY A 112 5.38 9.60 0.72
N PHE A 113 5.85 8.97 -0.34
CA PHE A 113 7.27 8.87 -0.61
C PHE A 113 7.76 10.12 -1.36
N ALA A 114 9.04 10.48 -1.17
CA ALA A 114 9.69 11.56 -1.90
C ALA A 114 10.01 11.12 -3.35
N LEU A 115 8.98 11.07 -4.20
CA LEU A 115 9.05 10.50 -5.54
C LEU A 115 9.18 11.59 -6.60
N SER A 116 10.11 11.42 -7.54
CA SER A 116 10.17 12.24 -8.75
C SER A 116 9.14 11.75 -9.77
N ALA A 117 8.24 12.62 -10.21
CA ALA A 117 7.25 12.32 -11.24
C ALA A 117 7.89 11.97 -12.60
N LEU A 118 9.11 12.44 -12.88
CA LEU A 118 9.85 12.12 -14.10
C LEU A 118 10.42 10.69 -14.07
N ILE A 119 10.90 10.27 -12.90
CA ILE A 119 11.56 8.98 -12.71
C ILE A 119 10.52 7.87 -12.52
N HIS A 120 9.50 8.09 -11.69
CA HIS A 120 8.53 7.06 -11.28
C HIS A 120 7.26 7.06 -12.14
N LYS A 121 7.27 7.68 -13.33
CA LYS A 121 6.09 7.81 -14.20
C LYS A 121 5.46 6.47 -14.62
N ALA A 122 6.24 5.40 -14.62
CA ALA A 122 5.82 4.07 -15.04
C ALA A 122 5.34 3.20 -13.86
N GLU A 123 5.43 3.69 -12.63
CA GLU A 123 4.98 3.00 -11.44
C GLU A 123 3.56 3.44 -11.06
N ALA A 124 2.73 2.51 -10.59
CA ALA A 124 1.42 2.79 -10.04
C ALA A 124 1.52 3.36 -8.61
N THR A 125 2.30 4.42 -8.44
CA THR A 125 2.57 5.06 -7.14
C THR A 125 1.28 5.60 -6.51
N HIS A 126 1.19 5.55 -5.17
CA HIS A 126 0.01 6.05 -4.49
C HIS A 126 -0.12 7.57 -4.70
N PRO A 127 -1.30 8.09 -5.11
CA PRO A 127 -1.48 9.52 -5.40
C PRO A 127 -1.28 10.46 -4.19
N ARG A 128 -1.16 9.92 -2.96
CA ARG A 128 -0.96 10.71 -1.74
C ARG A 128 0.40 11.39 -1.69
N SER A 129 1.40 10.85 -2.40
CA SER A 129 2.73 11.45 -2.54
C SER A 129 2.71 12.81 -3.23
N TYR A 130 1.68 13.09 -4.05
CA TYR A 130 1.57 14.35 -4.81
C TYR A 130 0.35 15.18 -4.43
N GLY A 131 -0.75 14.51 -4.04
CA GLY A 131 -2.07 15.12 -4.00
C GLY A 131 -2.65 15.39 -2.63
N THR A 132 -2.00 15.01 -1.52
CA THR A 132 -2.64 15.04 -0.20
C THR A 132 -3.20 16.42 0.18
N PHE A 133 -2.34 17.46 0.21
CA PHE A 133 -2.77 18.80 0.62
C PHE A 133 -3.75 19.44 -0.39
N PRO A 134 -3.50 19.40 -1.72
CA PRO A 134 -4.49 19.88 -2.68
C PRO A 134 -5.83 19.15 -2.61
N ARG A 135 -5.84 17.84 -2.33
CA ARG A 135 -7.08 17.07 -2.16
C ARG A 135 -7.84 17.52 -0.92
N VAL A 136 -7.18 17.82 0.19
CA VAL A 136 -7.85 18.35 1.39
C VAL A 136 -8.49 19.72 1.11
N LEU A 137 -7.72 20.66 0.55
CA LEU A 137 -8.21 22.01 0.27
C LEU A 137 -9.26 22.04 -0.85
N GLY A 138 -9.13 21.19 -1.86
CA GLY A 138 -10.08 21.11 -2.96
C GLY A 138 -11.33 20.34 -2.58
N ARG A 139 -11.17 19.06 -2.24
CA ARG A 139 -12.30 18.15 -2.03
C ARG A 139 -13.02 18.42 -0.71
N PHE A 140 -12.32 18.45 0.42
CA PHE A 140 -12.97 18.54 1.73
C PHE A 140 -13.31 19.96 2.17
N VAL A 141 -12.55 20.97 1.73
CA VAL A 141 -12.89 22.37 2.02
C VAL A 141 -13.81 22.96 0.97
N ARG A 142 -13.38 22.99 -0.30
CA ARG A 142 -14.12 23.72 -1.35
C ARG A 142 -15.37 22.98 -1.86
N TYR A 143 -15.27 21.69 -2.16
CA TYR A 143 -16.37 20.97 -2.83
C TYR A 143 -17.36 20.29 -1.88
N GLU A 144 -16.87 19.57 -0.86
CA GLU A 144 -17.72 18.87 0.10
C GLU A 144 -18.06 19.74 1.32
N SER A 145 -17.32 20.83 1.56
CA SER A 145 -17.48 21.74 2.70
C SER A 145 -17.54 21.04 4.07
N THR A 146 -16.91 19.86 4.19
CA THR A 146 -16.81 19.09 5.43
C THR A 146 -15.77 19.65 6.39
N LEU A 147 -14.87 20.51 5.90
CA LEU A 147 -13.89 21.27 6.66
C LEU A 147 -13.94 22.75 6.29
N SER A 148 -13.84 23.64 7.28
CA SER A 148 -13.57 25.07 7.02
C SER A 148 -12.12 25.27 6.56
N LEU A 149 -11.86 26.26 5.70
CA LEU A 149 -10.50 26.60 5.27
C LEU A 149 -9.56 26.90 6.45
N SER A 150 -10.03 27.68 7.43
CA SER A 150 -9.27 28.04 8.62
C SER A 150 -8.77 26.81 9.38
N LYS A 151 -9.67 25.83 9.61
CA LYS A 151 -9.30 24.54 10.21
C LYS A 151 -8.30 23.75 9.37
N ALA A 152 -8.45 23.74 8.04
CA ALA A 152 -7.57 22.97 7.16
C ALA A 152 -6.13 23.51 7.05
N VAL A 153 -5.92 24.81 7.32
CA VAL A 153 -4.59 25.46 7.30
C VAL A 153 -4.05 25.76 8.70
N TYR A 154 -4.76 25.36 9.75
CA TYR A 154 -4.36 25.63 11.12
C TYR A 154 -3.07 24.87 11.47
N ILE A 155 -2.08 25.60 11.94
CA ILE A 155 -0.82 25.08 12.48
C ILE A 155 -0.82 25.45 13.97
N LYS A 156 -0.71 24.44 14.84
CA LYS A 156 -0.51 24.66 16.28
C LYS A 156 0.89 25.17 16.56
#